data_AF-A0A960HVC1-F1
#
_entry.id   AF-A0A960HVC1-F1
#
_cell.length_a   1.000
_cell.length_b   1.000
_cell.length_c   1.000
_cell.angle_alpha   90.00
_cell.angle_beta   90.00
_cell.angle_gamma   90.00
#
_symmetry.space_group_name_H-M   'P 1'
#
loop_
_entity.id
_entity.type
_entity.pdbx_description
1 polymer ?
#
loop_
_entity_poly.entity_id
_entity_poly.type
_entity_poly.pdbx_seq_one_letter_code
_entity_poly.pdbx_strand_id
1 'polypeptide(L)'
;MRYPQVKKLASPAALRERLAELGVDLPVDDELDPAGALAQPLPVTDGSAGTLEVPNRFAVLPMEGWDGTDDGRPTDLVRRRWQRFAASGCGLVWGEATAVRPDGRANPHQLVIGPDTVDDLAALRQILDPSQVVGMQLTHSGRWSRPAGAPAPRTAGAHPILDRRLGIDAAAAFSDDELDELA
;
A
#
# COMPACT_ATOMS: atom_id res chain seq x y z
N MET A 1 -3.56 -23.41 -28.75
CA MET A 1 -2.74 -22.22 -29.05
C MET A 1 -1.64 -22.11 -28.00
N ARG A 2 -0.39 -21.84 -28.36
CA ARG A 2 0.71 -21.66 -27.41
C ARG A 2 1.16 -20.22 -27.45
N TYR A 3 0.96 -19.48 -26.37
CA TYR A 3 1.35 -18.08 -26.28
C TYR A 3 2.85 -17.95 -25.95
N PRO A 4 3.59 -17.05 -26.61
CA PRO A 4 4.96 -16.73 -26.22
C PRO A 4 5.01 -16.23 -24.78
N GLN A 5 6.01 -16.65 -24.03
CA GLN A 5 6.23 -16.10 -22.68
C GLN A 5 6.88 -14.72 -22.80
N VAL A 6 6.42 -13.73 -22.02
CA VAL A 6 6.94 -12.35 -22.04
C VAL A 6 8.46 -12.30 -21.87
N LYS A 7 9.04 -13.17 -21.03
CA LYS A 7 10.51 -13.27 -20.83
C LYS A 7 11.31 -13.60 -22.10
N LYS A 8 10.66 -14.08 -23.17
CA LYS A 8 11.30 -14.34 -24.46
C LYS A 8 11.37 -13.08 -25.35
N LEU A 9 10.62 -12.03 -25.01
CA LEU A 9 10.65 -10.73 -25.67
C LEU A 9 11.79 -9.88 -25.08
N ALA A 10 13.02 -10.33 -25.28
CA ALA A 10 14.20 -9.78 -24.60
C ALA A 10 14.79 -8.52 -25.27
N SER A 11 14.11 -7.96 -26.28
CA SER A 11 14.53 -6.74 -26.96
C SER A 11 13.31 -5.93 -27.42
N PRO A 12 13.47 -4.60 -27.63
CA PRO A 12 12.44 -3.76 -28.24
C PRO A 12 11.92 -4.32 -29.57
N ALA A 13 12.80 -4.84 -30.43
CA ALA A 13 12.44 -5.45 -31.70
C ALA A 13 11.54 -6.68 -31.53
N ALA A 14 11.87 -7.59 -30.60
CA ALA A 14 11.05 -8.77 -30.32
C ALA A 14 9.66 -8.39 -29.76
N LEU A 15 9.59 -7.33 -28.96
CA LEU A 15 8.31 -6.80 -28.47
C LEU A 15 7.48 -6.21 -29.62
N ARG A 16 8.07 -5.41 -30.52
CA ARG A 16 7.38 -4.84 -31.69
C ARG A 16 6.85 -5.92 -32.63
N GLU A 17 7.63 -6.97 -32.90
CA GLU A 17 7.17 -8.13 -33.69
C GLU A 17 5.94 -8.77 -33.06
N ARG A 18 5.98 -8.98 -31.73
CA ARG A 18 4.84 -9.55 -31.01
C ARG A 18 3.59 -8.66 -31.05
N LEU A 19 3.76 -7.33 -30.97
CA LEU A 19 2.66 -6.37 -31.08
C LEU A 19 2.04 -6.40 -32.49
N ALA A 20 2.88 -6.48 -33.54
CA ALA A 20 2.43 -6.60 -34.92
C ALA A 20 1.63 -7.90 -35.16
N GLU A 21 2.10 -9.04 -34.66
CA GLU A 21 1.35 -10.31 -34.70
C GLU A 21 -0.03 -10.22 -34.05
N LEU A 22 -0.14 -9.40 -33.00
CA LEU A 22 -1.38 -9.19 -32.25
C LEU A 22 -2.28 -8.10 -32.86
N GLY A 23 -1.80 -7.35 -33.86
CA GLY A 23 -2.50 -6.19 -34.40
C GLY A 23 -2.65 -5.06 -33.38
N VAL A 24 -1.72 -4.93 -32.44
CA VAL A 24 -1.71 -3.89 -31.41
C VAL A 24 -0.76 -2.78 -31.82
N ASP A 25 -1.27 -1.55 -31.89
CA ASP A 25 -0.47 -0.36 -32.10
C ASP A 25 -0.04 0.20 -30.73
N LEU A 26 1.21 -0.09 -30.35
CA LEU A 26 1.83 0.43 -29.13
C LEU A 26 3.27 0.87 -29.48
N PRO A 27 3.62 2.17 -29.31
CA PRO A 27 4.97 2.64 -29.55
C PRO A 27 5.95 2.02 -28.54
N VAL A 28 7.14 1.67 -29.03
CA VAL A 28 8.23 1.10 -28.23
C VAL A 28 9.50 1.85 -28.59
N ASP A 29 10.09 2.54 -27.64
CA ASP A 29 11.40 3.20 -27.80
C ASP A 29 12.53 2.18 -27.69
N ASP A 30 13.63 2.39 -28.44
CA ASP A 30 14.83 1.55 -28.32
C ASP A 30 15.67 1.92 -27.07
N GLU A 31 15.57 3.18 -26.63
CA GLU A 31 16.29 3.72 -25.47
C GLU A 31 15.31 4.44 -24.54
N LEU A 32 15.54 4.32 -23.23
CA LEU A 32 14.73 5.03 -22.23
C LEU A 32 15.31 6.44 -22.03
N ASP A 33 14.52 7.46 -22.33
CA ASP A 33 14.87 8.84 -21.99
C ASP A 33 14.81 9.05 -20.47
N PRO A 34 15.93 9.36 -19.78
CA PRO A 34 15.93 9.65 -18.36
C PRO A 34 15.12 10.90 -17.99
N ALA A 35 14.83 11.79 -18.95
CA ALA A 35 13.95 12.95 -18.79
C ALA A 35 12.52 12.71 -19.31
N GLY A 36 12.18 11.47 -19.64
CA GLY A 36 10.89 11.10 -20.21
C GLY A 36 9.69 11.39 -19.29
N ALA A 37 8.49 11.08 -19.77
CA ALA A 37 7.24 11.47 -19.11
C ALA A 37 7.10 11.00 -17.65
N LEU A 38 7.71 9.87 -17.27
CA LEU A 38 7.69 9.37 -15.89
C LEU A 38 8.67 10.09 -14.95
N ALA A 39 9.71 10.73 -15.49
CA ALA A 39 10.65 11.54 -14.70
C ALA A 39 10.10 12.93 -14.37
N GLN A 40 9.02 13.35 -15.03
CA GLN A 40 8.44 14.68 -14.84
C GLN A 40 7.68 14.79 -13.52
N PRO A 41 7.72 15.95 -12.84
CA PRO A 41 6.97 16.16 -11.61
C PRO A 41 5.47 16.10 -11.84
N LEU A 42 4.73 15.83 -10.76
CA LEU A 42 3.28 15.76 -10.75
C LEU A 42 2.73 16.48 -9.50
N PRO A 43 1.95 17.57 -9.66
CA PRO A 43 1.23 18.17 -8.54
C PRO A 43 0.09 17.25 -8.09
N VAL A 44 -0.03 17.05 -6.78
CA VAL A 44 -1.10 16.28 -6.13
C VAL A 44 -1.75 17.16 -5.08
N THR A 45 -3.06 17.37 -5.20
CA THR A 45 -3.83 18.16 -4.22
C THR A 45 -4.45 17.24 -3.18
N ASP A 46 -4.06 17.42 -1.93
CA ASP A 46 -4.65 16.80 -0.75
C ASP A 46 -5.58 17.79 -0.03
N GLY A 47 -6.71 17.29 0.48
CA GLY A 47 -7.72 18.13 1.15
C GLY A 47 -7.26 18.76 2.46
N SER A 48 -6.21 18.22 3.08
CA SER A 48 -5.67 18.68 4.38
C SER A 48 -4.28 19.33 4.24
N ALA A 49 -3.47 18.90 3.27
CA ALA A 49 -2.09 19.35 3.07
C ALA A 49 -1.92 20.34 1.91
N GLY A 50 -2.98 20.64 1.16
CA GLY A 50 -2.91 21.51 -0.03
C GLY A 50 -2.24 20.81 -1.22
N THR A 51 -1.60 21.57 -2.09
CA THR A 51 -0.90 21.00 -3.26
C THR A 51 0.54 20.62 -2.90
N LEU A 52 0.85 19.35 -3.06
CA LEU A 52 2.18 18.76 -2.93
C LEU A 52 2.76 18.51 -4.31
N GLU A 53 4.06 18.75 -4.49
CA GLU A 53 4.76 18.42 -5.74
C GLU A 53 5.46 17.07 -5.58
N VAL A 54 5.03 16.06 -6.33
CA VAL A 54 5.73 14.78 -6.42
C VAL A 54 6.83 14.93 -7.48
N PRO A 55 8.11 14.65 -7.17
CA PRO A 55 9.23 15.02 -8.04
C PRO A 55 9.34 14.16 -9.31
N ASN A 56 8.64 13.01 -9.36
CA ASN A 56 8.50 12.15 -10.53
C ASN A 56 7.27 11.23 -10.38
N ARG A 57 6.93 10.49 -11.43
CA ARG A 57 5.73 9.63 -11.48
C ARG A 57 5.99 8.18 -11.08
N PHE A 58 7.12 7.90 -10.41
CA PHE A 58 7.40 6.59 -9.84
C PHE A 58 6.89 6.55 -8.39
N ALA A 59 6.22 5.45 -8.06
CA ALA A 59 5.61 5.26 -6.75
C ALA A 59 6.02 3.93 -6.13
N VAL A 60 6.34 3.96 -4.83
CA VAL A 60 6.30 2.78 -3.98
C VAL A 60 4.83 2.54 -3.63
N LEU A 61 4.34 1.32 -3.86
CA LEU A 61 2.99 0.90 -3.51
C LEU A 61 2.90 0.41 -2.06
N PRO A 62 1.74 0.54 -1.40
CA PRO A 62 1.57 0.10 -0.01
C PRO A 62 1.64 -1.43 0.04
N MET A 63 2.76 -1.95 0.54
CA MET A 63 3.01 -3.38 0.69
C MET A 63 3.34 -3.67 2.14
N GLU A 64 2.41 -4.32 2.83
CA GLU A 64 2.55 -4.71 4.23
C GLU A 64 3.64 -5.77 4.42
N GLY A 65 4.50 -5.58 5.42
CA GLY A 65 5.62 -6.49 5.70
C GLY A 65 5.34 -7.61 6.69
N TRP A 66 4.29 -7.50 7.50
CA TRP A 66 3.99 -8.40 8.64
C TRP A 66 5.17 -8.53 9.62
N ASP A 67 5.87 -7.43 9.83
CA ASP A 67 7.10 -7.35 10.62
C ASP A 67 7.11 -6.12 11.55
N GLY A 68 5.93 -5.61 11.92
CA GLY A 68 5.75 -4.74 13.07
C GLY A 68 5.86 -5.52 14.39
N THR A 69 6.03 -4.79 15.48
CA THR A 69 5.96 -5.38 16.83
C THR A 69 4.52 -5.73 17.21
N ASP A 70 4.33 -6.48 18.29
CA ASP A 70 3.01 -6.87 18.78
C ASP A 70 2.14 -5.66 19.21
N ASP A 71 2.79 -4.56 19.60
CA ASP A 71 2.17 -3.25 19.91
C ASP A 71 2.08 -2.30 18.69
N GLY A 72 2.39 -2.80 17.49
CA GLY A 72 2.15 -2.07 16.23
C GLY A 72 3.23 -1.05 15.85
N ARG A 73 4.44 -1.15 16.42
CA ARG A 73 5.58 -0.28 16.12
C ARG A 73 6.41 -0.79 14.95
N PRO A 74 7.13 0.10 14.26
CA PRO A 74 8.16 -0.28 13.28
C PRO A 74 9.34 -1.00 13.92
N THR A 75 9.64 -2.21 13.44
CA THR A 75 10.89 -2.91 13.76
C THR A 75 12.04 -2.42 12.87
N ASP A 76 13.25 -2.95 13.10
CA ASP A 76 14.41 -2.69 12.23
C ASP A 76 14.19 -3.17 10.79
N LEU A 77 13.36 -4.20 10.58
CA LEU A 77 13.00 -4.66 9.23
C LEU A 77 12.15 -3.62 8.50
N VAL A 78 11.18 -3.03 9.20
CA VAL A 78 10.37 -1.91 8.69
C VAL A 78 11.28 -0.71 8.39
N ARG A 79 12.14 -0.30 9.33
CA ARG A 79 13.06 0.84 9.14
C ARG A 79 13.99 0.60 7.94
N ARG A 80 14.52 -0.61 7.78
CA ARG A 80 15.32 -1.00 6.62
C ARG A 80 14.53 -0.97 5.30
N ARG A 81 13.24 -1.34 5.30
CA ARG A 81 12.36 -1.22 4.14
C ARG A 81 12.23 0.25 3.73
N TRP A 82 11.98 1.13 4.70
CA TRP A 82 11.85 2.57 4.48
C TRP A 82 13.15 3.23 4.00
N GLN A 83 14.31 2.80 4.49
CA GLN A 83 15.62 3.23 3.95
C GLN A 83 15.76 2.89 2.46
N ARG A 84 15.24 1.73 2.02
CA ARG A 84 15.25 1.36 0.60
C ARG A 84 14.26 2.19 -0.21
N PHE A 85 13.12 2.58 0.37
CA PHE A 85 12.19 3.52 -0.26
C PHE A 85 12.84 4.90 -0.43
N ALA A 86 13.55 5.39 0.58
CA ALA A 86 14.33 6.62 0.49
C ALA A 86 15.36 6.57 -0.65
N ALA A 87 16.11 5.47 -0.76
CA ALA A 87 17.12 5.28 -1.79
C ALA A 87 16.56 4.96 -3.19
N SER A 88 15.25 4.75 -3.35
CA SER A 88 14.66 4.27 -4.61
C SER A 88 14.58 5.33 -5.70
N GLY A 89 14.60 6.62 -5.34
CA GLY A 89 14.33 7.73 -6.25
C GLY A 89 12.85 7.90 -6.63
N CYS A 90 11.93 7.09 -6.08
CA CYS A 90 10.49 7.29 -6.29
C CYS A 90 10.03 8.59 -5.66
N GLY A 91 9.26 9.38 -6.39
CA GLY A 91 8.72 10.64 -5.88
C GLY A 91 7.60 10.45 -4.87
N LEU A 92 6.79 9.40 -5.02
CA LEU A 92 5.72 9.05 -4.08
C LEU A 92 6.08 7.77 -3.32
N VAL A 93 6.05 7.84 -2.00
CA VAL A 93 6.10 6.67 -1.11
C VAL A 93 4.73 6.48 -0.50
N TRP A 94 3.95 5.54 -1.02
CA TRP A 94 2.72 5.13 -0.38
C TRP A 94 3.07 4.11 0.71
N GLY A 95 3.13 4.58 1.95
CA GLY A 95 3.45 3.78 3.14
C GLY A 95 2.51 2.59 3.34
N GLU A 96 3.01 1.57 4.01
CA GLU A 96 2.29 0.30 4.20
C GLU A 96 0.97 0.45 4.99
N ALA A 97 0.17 -0.61 4.95
CA ALA A 97 -1.11 -0.67 5.64
C ALA A 97 -0.93 -0.51 7.15
N THR A 98 -1.37 0.63 7.69
CA THR A 98 -1.33 0.94 9.13
C THR A 98 -2.74 0.87 9.67
N ALA A 99 -2.98 0.01 10.65
CA ALA A 99 -4.29 -0.13 11.27
C ALA A 99 -4.60 1.09 12.15
N VAL A 100 -5.83 1.59 12.08
CA VAL A 100 -6.30 2.71 12.94
C VAL A 100 -6.60 2.27 14.38
N ARG A 101 -6.66 0.95 14.62
CA ARG A 101 -6.85 0.35 15.94
C ARG A 101 -6.16 -1.01 16.04
N PRO A 102 -5.76 -1.46 17.25
CA PRO A 102 -5.17 -2.78 17.45
C PRO A 102 -6.08 -3.96 17.05
N ASP A 103 -7.39 -3.89 17.28
CA ASP A 103 -8.38 -4.92 16.96
C ASP A 103 -8.79 -4.95 15.48
N GLY A 104 -8.57 -3.84 14.77
CA GLY A 104 -8.75 -3.70 13.32
C GLY A 104 -7.66 -4.34 12.47
N ARG A 105 -6.63 -4.96 13.06
CA ARG A 105 -5.47 -5.49 12.35
C ARG A 105 -5.76 -6.74 11.51
N ALA A 106 -5.13 -6.87 10.35
CA ALA A 106 -5.13 -8.04 9.48
C ALA A 106 -4.28 -9.20 10.01
N ASN A 107 -3.28 -8.90 10.85
CA ASN A 107 -2.37 -9.84 11.49
C ASN A 107 -1.71 -9.20 12.73
N PRO A 108 -1.10 -9.98 13.64
CA PRO A 108 -0.50 -9.46 14.88
C PRO A 108 0.65 -8.47 14.69
N HIS A 109 1.31 -8.50 13.54
CA HIS A 109 2.51 -7.72 13.25
C HIS A 109 2.24 -6.59 12.26
N GLN A 110 0.97 -6.21 12.08
CA GLN A 110 0.59 -5.01 11.35
C GLN A 110 0.88 -3.76 12.19
N LEU A 111 1.41 -2.71 11.55
CA LEU A 111 1.59 -1.41 12.19
C LEU A 111 0.26 -0.84 12.68
N VAL A 112 0.27 -0.10 13.79
CA VAL A 112 -0.92 0.56 14.34
C VAL A 112 -0.59 2.02 14.58
N ILE A 113 -1.42 2.93 14.09
CA ILE A 113 -1.32 4.36 14.43
C ILE A 113 -2.13 4.62 15.71
N GLY A 114 -1.52 5.31 16.66
CA GLY A 114 -2.16 5.69 17.92
C GLY A 114 -1.26 6.60 18.75
N PRO A 115 -1.75 7.08 19.91
CA PRO A 115 -1.00 8.01 20.78
C PRO A 115 0.39 7.49 21.15
N ASP A 116 0.52 6.18 21.36
CA ASP A 116 1.78 5.58 21.78
C ASP A 116 2.75 5.29 20.63
N THR A 117 2.29 5.25 19.38
CA THR A 117 3.10 4.83 18.20
C THR A 117 3.33 5.94 17.18
N VAL A 118 2.64 7.08 17.30
CA VAL A 118 2.72 8.19 16.35
C VAL A 118 4.14 8.71 16.13
N ASP A 119 4.93 8.83 17.19
CA ASP A 119 6.32 9.33 17.09
C ASP A 119 7.23 8.34 16.36
N ASP A 120 7.04 7.04 16.55
CA ASP A 120 7.79 6.02 15.82
C ASP A 120 7.45 6.00 14.33
N LEU A 121 6.18 6.19 14.00
CA LEU A 121 5.71 6.29 12.62
C LEU A 121 6.19 7.59 11.97
N ALA A 122 6.20 8.70 12.71
CA ALA A 122 6.78 9.96 12.26
C ALA A 122 8.29 9.83 12.00
N ALA A 123 9.02 9.05 12.80
CA ALA A 123 10.43 8.76 12.56
C ALA A 123 10.68 8.02 11.24
N LEU A 124 9.72 7.23 10.73
CA LEU A 124 9.83 6.63 9.40
C LEU A 124 9.82 7.68 8.29
N ARG A 125 8.97 8.72 8.40
CA ARG A 125 8.96 9.84 7.45
C ARG A 125 10.30 10.58 7.42
N GLN A 126 10.98 10.69 8.56
CA GLN A 126 12.28 11.36 8.65
C GLN A 126 13.41 10.59 7.93
N ILE A 127 13.21 9.32 7.60
CA ILE A 127 14.16 8.53 6.79
C ILE A 127 14.13 8.95 5.32
N LEU A 128 12.98 9.40 4.83
CA LEU A 128 12.77 9.76 3.43
C LEU A 128 13.37 11.13 3.10
N ASP A 129 13.75 11.33 1.85
CA ASP A 129 14.16 12.65 1.36
C ASP A 129 13.00 13.65 1.54
N PRO A 130 13.26 14.92 1.92
CA PRO A 130 12.21 15.92 2.08
C PRO A 130 11.35 16.13 0.82
N SER A 131 11.90 15.94 -0.38
CA SER A 131 11.19 16.05 -1.67
C SER A 131 10.29 14.85 -1.96
N GLN A 132 10.47 13.72 -1.29
CA GLN A 132 9.56 12.58 -1.44
C GLN A 132 8.25 12.85 -0.71
N VAL A 133 7.16 12.75 -1.46
CA VAL A 133 5.81 12.81 -0.90
C VAL A 133 5.50 11.46 -0.27
N VAL A 134 5.02 11.46 0.98
CA VAL A 134 4.58 10.24 1.67
C VAL A 134 3.06 10.24 1.81
N GLY A 135 2.45 9.08 1.61
CA GLY A 135 1.09 8.79 2.07
C GLY A 135 1.10 7.67 3.10
N MET A 136 0.11 7.63 3.98
CA MET A 136 -0.11 6.50 4.90
C MET A 136 -1.44 5.83 4.58
N GLN A 137 -1.42 4.52 4.35
CA GLN A 137 -2.64 3.76 4.11
C GLN A 137 -3.29 3.40 5.45
N LEU A 138 -4.24 4.20 5.90
CA LEU A 138 -5.07 3.86 7.06
C LEU A 138 -5.98 2.68 6.73
N THR A 139 -6.05 1.70 7.62
CA THR A 139 -6.81 0.46 7.40
C THR A 139 -7.59 0.01 8.63
N HIS A 140 -8.68 -0.72 8.35
CA HIS A 140 -9.38 -1.56 9.32
C HIS A 140 -9.83 -2.82 8.58
N SER A 141 -9.37 -3.99 9.02
CA SER A 141 -9.54 -5.26 8.29
C SER A 141 -10.94 -5.85 8.43
N GLY A 142 -11.67 -5.38 9.44
CA GLY A 142 -13.08 -5.65 9.62
C GLY A 142 -13.40 -7.14 9.65
N ARG A 143 -14.15 -7.63 8.66
CA ARG A 143 -14.48 -9.06 8.52
C ARG A 143 -13.25 -9.97 8.49
N TRP A 144 -12.09 -9.42 8.11
CA TRP A 144 -10.83 -10.14 7.98
C TRP A 144 -9.83 -9.85 9.11
N SER A 145 -10.26 -9.16 10.17
CA SER A 145 -9.42 -8.89 11.33
C SER A 145 -8.87 -10.18 11.96
N ARG A 146 -7.57 -10.19 12.24
CA ARG A 146 -6.82 -11.25 12.93
C ARG A 146 -5.75 -10.64 13.86
N PRO A 147 -6.11 -9.78 14.80
CA PRO A 147 -5.17 -9.03 15.62
C PRO A 147 -4.28 -9.92 16.51
N ALA A 148 -4.72 -11.14 16.81
CA ALA A 148 -3.96 -12.16 17.54
C ALA A 148 -3.67 -13.42 16.68
N GLY A 149 -3.78 -13.31 15.35
CA GLY A 149 -3.53 -14.40 14.39
C GLY A 149 -4.75 -15.29 14.12
N ALA A 150 -5.60 -15.50 15.11
CA ALA A 150 -6.93 -16.09 14.94
C ALA A 150 -7.93 -15.06 14.37
N PRO A 151 -8.92 -15.48 13.56
CA PRO A 151 -10.02 -14.61 13.13
C PRO A 151 -10.76 -13.96 14.32
N ALA A 152 -10.87 -12.64 14.30
CA ALA A 152 -11.66 -11.84 15.24
C ALA A 152 -12.40 -10.75 14.44
N PRO A 153 -13.41 -11.12 13.65
CA PRO A 153 -14.04 -10.22 12.70
C PRO A 153 -14.83 -9.10 13.39
N ARG A 154 -14.77 -7.91 12.79
CA ARG A 154 -15.61 -6.75 13.15
C ARG A 154 -16.24 -6.17 11.89
N THR A 155 -17.55 -6.21 11.75
CA THR A 155 -18.22 -5.92 10.46
C THR A 155 -19.05 -4.64 10.54
N ALA A 156 -19.20 -3.92 9.44
CA ALA A 156 -20.15 -2.82 9.36
C ALA A 156 -21.62 -3.30 9.23
N GLY A 157 -21.82 -4.60 9.03
CA GLY A 157 -23.14 -5.19 8.84
C GLY A 157 -23.09 -6.61 8.29
N ALA A 158 -24.23 -7.28 8.39
CA ALA A 158 -24.40 -8.66 7.97
C ALA A 158 -24.25 -8.82 6.45
N HIS A 159 -23.54 -9.87 6.03
CA HIS A 159 -23.38 -10.26 4.64
C HIS A 159 -23.72 -11.75 4.46
N PRO A 160 -24.83 -12.09 3.78
CA PRO A 160 -25.41 -13.44 3.80
C PRO A 160 -24.50 -14.55 3.23
N ILE A 161 -23.63 -14.20 2.28
CA ILE A 161 -22.69 -15.15 1.66
C ILE A 161 -21.40 -15.29 2.47
N LEU A 162 -20.76 -14.17 2.79
CA LEU A 162 -19.45 -14.16 3.47
C LEU A 162 -19.56 -14.61 4.91
N ASP A 163 -20.57 -14.17 5.65
CA ASP A 163 -20.68 -14.50 7.07
C ASP A 163 -20.94 -16.00 7.26
N ARG A 164 -21.80 -16.60 6.42
CA ARG A 164 -22.00 -18.05 6.39
C ARG A 164 -20.71 -18.79 6.06
N ARG A 165 -19.95 -18.32 5.07
CA ARG A 165 -18.69 -18.96 4.64
C ARG A 165 -17.63 -18.92 5.74
N LEU A 166 -17.63 -17.86 6.55
CA LEU A 166 -16.59 -17.59 7.54
C LEU A 166 -17.02 -17.93 8.97
N GLY A 167 -18.27 -18.36 9.18
CA GLY A 167 -18.82 -18.65 10.50
C GLY A 167 -18.96 -17.40 11.38
N ILE A 168 -19.30 -16.26 10.78
CA ILE A 168 -19.39 -14.97 11.46
C ILE A 168 -20.83 -14.77 11.95
N ASP A 169 -20.97 -14.49 13.24
CA ASP A 169 -22.25 -14.16 13.85
C ASP A 169 -22.56 -12.66 13.78
N ALA A 170 -23.82 -12.29 14.07
CA ALA A 170 -24.26 -10.91 14.03
C ALA A 170 -23.63 -10.03 15.13
N ALA A 171 -23.09 -10.60 16.21
CA ALA A 171 -22.40 -9.85 17.26
C ALA A 171 -21.02 -9.34 16.82
N ALA A 172 -20.50 -9.82 15.68
CA ALA A 172 -19.35 -9.21 15.03
C ALA A 172 -19.67 -7.83 14.42
N ALA A 173 -20.94 -7.46 14.23
CA ALA A 173 -21.27 -6.14 13.71
C ALA A 173 -20.99 -5.04 14.74
N PHE A 174 -20.40 -3.93 14.31
CA PHE A 174 -20.30 -2.73 15.12
C PHE A 174 -21.71 -2.21 15.46
N SER A 175 -21.94 -1.85 16.72
CA SER A 175 -23.06 -0.98 17.09
C SER A 175 -22.79 0.46 16.67
N ASP A 176 -23.83 1.29 16.65
CA ASP A 176 -23.69 2.73 16.39
C ASP A 176 -22.74 3.39 17.40
N ASP A 177 -22.84 3.05 18.68
CA ASP A 177 -21.93 3.57 19.73
C ASP A 177 -20.46 3.18 19.44
N GLU A 178 -20.19 1.94 19.02
CA GLU A 178 -18.84 1.51 18.71
C GLU A 178 -18.30 2.13 17.40
N LEU A 179 -19.18 2.53 16.48
CA LEU A 179 -18.82 3.29 15.29
C LEU A 179 -18.49 4.74 15.64
N ASP A 180 -19.21 5.36 16.57
CA ASP A 180 -18.91 6.72 17.05
C ASP A 180 -17.52 6.78 17.72
N GLU A 181 -17.08 5.69 18.36
CA GLU A 181 -15.72 5.55 18.90
C GLU A 181 -14.63 5.33 17.83
N LEU A 182 -14.98 5.06 16.57
CA LEU A 182 -14.02 4.97 15.46
C LEU A 182 -13.66 6.32 14.86
N ALA A 183 -14.50 7.34 15.05
CA ALA A 183 -14.47 8.63 14.36
C ALA A 183 -13.53 9.68 15.00
#